data_AF-A0A5C6DVA3-F1
#
_entry.id   AF-A0A5C6DVA3-F1
#
_cell.length_a   1.000
_cell.length_b   1.000
_cell.length_c   1.000
_cell.angle_alpha   90.00
_cell.angle_beta   90.00
_cell.angle_gamma   90.00
#
_symmetry.space_group_name_H-M   'P 1'
#
loop_
_entity.id
_entity.type
_entity.pdbx_description
1 polymer ?
#
loop_
_entity_poly.entity_id
_entity_poly.type
_entity_poly.pdbx_seq_one_letter_code
_entity_poly.pdbx_strand_id
1 'polypeptide(L)'
;MDIIKCPKCSVRVAIFADGTCPSCLTQLDGGKSSHSEVVPQTESGTTATDASFRETRDPSNAKTETQVDDRATHFDLLWILFSLRGRIPRSIFWAASVLGPLLFLVIWGIAISALGDSSIVGLVSLVLLFAFIWSALAVGVKRLHDLGMSGWWMILGFLPGIGQVFMSFYVGLQKGTRGPNRFGIDPLTLFDLNGRTRACT
;
A
#
# COMPACT_ATOMS: atom_id res chain seq x y z
N MET A 1 8.85 -15.62 20.57
CA MET A 1 7.65 -15.14 19.86
C MET A 1 7.22 -16.28 18.96
N ASP A 2 6.13 -16.95 19.30
CA ASP A 2 5.70 -18.14 18.57
C ASP A 2 4.97 -17.73 17.29
N ILE A 3 5.43 -18.29 16.16
CA ILE A 3 4.83 -18.08 14.85
C ILE A 3 3.85 -19.21 14.61
N ILE A 4 2.55 -18.90 14.56
CA ILE A 4 1.49 -19.88 14.31
C ILE A 4 1.05 -19.80 12.85
N LYS A 5 0.70 -20.93 12.25
CA LYS A 5 0.13 -21.00 10.90
C LYS A 5 -1.40 -20.87 11.00
N CYS A 6 -1.99 -19.90 10.31
CA CYS A 6 -3.45 -19.76 10.28
C CYS A 6 -4.10 -20.94 9.54
N PRO A 7 -5.15 -21.58 10.09
CA PRO A 7 -5.82 -22.72 9.45
C PRO A 7 -6.60 -22.33 8.18
N LYS A 8 -7.01 -21.06 8.04
CA LYS A 8 -7.85 -20.62 6.93
C LYS A 8 -7.06 -20.12 5.72
N CYS A 9 -6.02 -19.31 5.94
CA CYS A 9 -5.24 -18.71 4.85
C CYS A 9 -3.79 -19.22 4.77
N SER A 10 -3.38 -20.15 5.64
CA SER A 10 -2.01 -20.70 5.68
C SER A 10 -0.88 -19.69 5.90
N VAL A 11 -1.20 -18.41 6.11
CA VAL A 11 -0.23 -17.35 6.42
C VAL A 11 0.35 -17.60 7.82
N ARG A 12 1.67 -17.48 7.93
CA ARG A 12 2.38 -17.51 9.21
C ARG A 12 2.29 -16.13 9.86
N VAL A 13 1.77 -16.08 11.07
CA VAL A 13 1.48 -14.84 11.77
C VAL A 13 2.14 -14.89 13.15
N ALA A 14 2.79 -13.80 13.54
CA ALA A 14 3.16 -13.59 14.94
C ALA A 14 1.87 -13.25 15.71
N ILE A 15 1.69 -13.81 16.90
CA ILE A 15 0.51 -13.53 17.71
C ILE A 15 0.50 -12.04 18.08
N PHE A 16 -0.38 -11.27 17.46
CA PHE A 16 -0.66 -9.88 17.81
C PHE A 16 -1.69 -9.80 18.94
N ALA A 17 -1.75 -8.67 19.63
CA ALA A 17 -2.50 -8.47 20.87
C ALA A 17 -4.03 -8.71 20.76
N ASP A 18 -4.57 -8.72 19.55
CA ASP A 18 -5.99 -8.92 19.23
C ASP A 18 -6.33 -10.37 18.86
N GLY A 19 -5.34 -11.27 18.70
CA GLY A 19 -5.57 -12.68 18.42
C GLY A 19 -6.24 -12.96 17.07
N THR A 20 -6.22 -12.03 16.11
CA THR A 20 -6.84 -12.24 14.79
C THR A 20 -5.80 -12.31 13.66
N CYS A 21 -6.11 -13.09 12.62
CA CYS A 21 -5.28 -13.15 11.43
C CYS A 21 -5.48 -11.90 10.55
N PRO A 22 -4.44 -11.11 10.23
CA PRO A 22 -4.57 -9.88 9.42
C PRO A 22 -4.97 -10.12 7.96
N SER A 23 -4.83 -11.35 7.46
CA SER A 23 -5.19 -11.70 6.09
C SER A 23 -6.66 -12.12 5.93
N CYS A 24 -7.21 -12.87 6.90
CA CYS A 24 -8.55 -13.47 6.77
C CYS A 24 -9.48 -13.21 7.97
N LEU A 25 -9.03 -12.42 8.94
CA LEU A 25 -9.76 -12.01 10.15
C LEU A 25 -10.28 -13.18 11.01
N THR A 26 -9.69 -14.37 10.85
CA THR A 26 -10.03 -15.54 11.66
C THR A 26 -9.34 -15.45 13.03
N GLN A 27 -10.08 -15.75 14.11
CA GLN A 27 -9.54 -15.88 15.47
C GLN A 27 -8.45 -16.96 15.50
N LEU A 28 -7.32 -16.62 16.10
CA LEU A 28 -6.17 -17.48 16.31
C LEU A 28 -6.18 -17.84 17.79
N ASP A 29 -6.69 -19.02 18.11
CA ASP A 29 -6.65 -19.54 19.48
C ASP A 29 -5.18 -19.82 19.84
N GLY A 30 -4.52 -18.81 20.40
CA GLY A 30 -3.19 -18.94 20.97
C GLY A 30 -3.30 -19.92 22.13
N GLY A 31 -2.83 -21.16 21.92
CA GLY A 31 -2.95 -22.27 22.85
C GLY A 31 -2.65 -21.87 24.29
N LYS A 32 -3.71 -21.67 25.08
CA LYS A 32 -3.69 -21.80 26.53
C LYS A 32 -4.53 -23.02 26.85
N SER A 33 -3.87 -24.17 26.93
CA SER A 33 -4.42 -25.33 27.60
C SER A 33 -4.55 -24.99 29.09
N SER A 34 -5.75 -24.62 29.52
CA SER A 34 -6.14 -24.65 30.92
C SER A 34 -6.14 -26.10 31.38
N HIS A 35 -5.19 -26.45 32.23
CA HIS A 35 -5.30 -27.59 33.14
C HIS A 35 -6.59 -27.44 33.95
N SER A 36 -7.51 -28.38 33.77
CA SER A 36 -8.47 -28.75 34.81
C SER A 36 -8.35 -30.25 34.97
N GLU A 37 -7.85 -30.63 36.14
CA GLU A 37 -7.59 -31.97 36.61
C GLU A 37 -8.89 -32.75 36.81
N VAL A 38 -9.04 -33.88 36.10
CA VAL A 38 -9.82 -35.04 36.56
C VAL A 38 -9.13 -36.32 36.05
N VAL A 39 -8.63 -37.11 36.99
CA VAL A 39 -8.09 -38.49 36.92
C VAL A 39 -9.23 -39.45 37.33
N PRO A 40 -9.21 -40.79 37.11
CA PRO A 40 -8.73 -41.68 36.03
C PRO A 40 -9.84 -42.65 35.51
N GLN A 41 -9.52 -43.57 34.59
CA GLN A 41 -9.78 -45.04 34.67
C GLN A 41 -9.23 -45.73 33.37
N THR A 42 -8.21 -46.61 33.49
CA THR A 42 -8.19 -48.10 33.22
C THR A 42 -8.62 -48.48 31.78
N GLU A 43 -7.95 -49.30 30.95
CA GLU A 43 -7.08 -50.48 31.08
C GLU A 43 -6.45 -50.79 29.69
N SER A 44 -5.16 -51.13 29.61
CA SER A 44 -4.63 -52.43 29.14
C SER A 44 -4.09 -52.51 27.69
N GLY A 45 -2.83 -52.96 27.59
CA GLY A 45 -2.20 -53.76 26.52
C GLY A 45 -1.93 -53.10 25.17
N THR A 46 -0.96 -53.47 24.33
CA THR A 46 0.22 -54.37 24.33
C THR A 46 0.92 -54.09 22.98
N THR A 47 2.25 -54.25 22.89
CA THR A 47 3.07 -54.46 21.66
C THR A 47 3.09 -53.35 20.59
N ALA A 48 4.23 -52.67 20.39
CA ALA A 48 5.31 -53.07 19.47
C ALA A 48 4.85 -53.23 18.01
N THR A 49 5.26 -52.30 17.13
CA THR A 49 5.97 -52.59 15.86
C THR A 49 6.28 -51.29 15.10
N ASP A 50 7.53 -51.23 14.64
CA ASP A 50 8.03 -50.39 13.56
C ASP A 50 7.08 -50.33 12.35
N ALA A 51 6.90 -49.14 11.78
CA ALA A 51 6.60 -48.99 10.36
C ALA A 51 7.07 -47.62 9.88
N SER A 52 8.21 -47.62 9.20
CA SER A 52 8.71 -46.54 8.37
C SER A 52 7.69 -46.17 7.29
N PHE A 53 7.01 -45.01 7.43
CA PHE A 53 6.29 -44.41 6.31
C PHE A 53 7.17 -43.34 5.67
N ARG A 54 7.95 -43.78 4.68
CA ARG A 54 8.80 -42.93 3.84
C ARG A 54 7.90 -42.30 2.78
N GLU A 55 7.39 -41.11 3.05
CA GLU A 55 6.65 -40.35 2.05
C GLU A 55 7.62 -39.82 0.98
N THR A 56 7.61 -40.48 -0.17
CA THR A 56 8.32 -40.07 -1.38
C THR A 56 7.70 -38.78 -1.89
N ARG A 57 8.26 -37.64 -1.47
CA ARG A 57 7.95 -36.34 -2.05
C ARG A 57 8.43 -36.33 -3.50
N ASP A 58 7.48 -36.53 -4.41
CA ASP A 58 7.63 -36.44 -5.86
C ASP A 58 8.25 -35.08 -6.26
N PRO A 59 9.39 -35.04 -6.99
CA PRO A 59 10.03 -33.80 -7.41
C PRO A 59 9.35 -33.13 -8.62
N SER A 60 8.25 -33.70 -9.14
CA SER A 60 7.61 -33.21 -10.37
C SER A 60 6.80 -31.91 -10.21
N ASN A 61 6.45 -31.50 -8.98
CA ASN A 61 5.62 -30.30 -8.74
C ASN A 61 6.39 -29.08 -8.18
N ALA A 62 7.69 -28.98 -8.48
CA ALA A 62 8.54 -27.86 -8.05
C ALA A 62 8.45 -26.61 -8.93
N LYS A 63 7.50 -26.56 -9.88
CA LYS A 63 7.39 -25.47 -10.87
C LYS A 63 5.98 -24.91 -10.96
N THR A 64 5.36 -24.62 -9.82
CA THR A 64 4.42 -23.49 -9.79
C THR A 64 5.24 -22.27 -9.42
N GLU A 65 6.05 -21.85 -10.39
CA GLU A 65 6.62 -20.51 -10.43
C GLU A 65 5.42 -19.58 -10.31
N THR A 66 5.24 -19.05 -9.11
CA THR A 66 4.28 -17.98 -8.87
C THR A 66 4.80 -16.85 -9.73
N GLN A 67 4.24 -16.74 -10.94
CA GLN A 67 4.49 -15.67 -11.87
C GLN A 67 4.04 -14.40 -11.16
N VAL A 68 4.94 -13.81 -10.37
CA VAL A 68 4.86 -12.43 -9.91
C VAL A 68 4.79 -11.65 -11.22
N ASP A 69 3.61 -11.15 -11.53
CA ASP A 69 3.35 -10.34 -12.71
C ASP A 69 4.36 -9.18 -12.72
N ASP A 70 5.44 -9.31 -13.51
CA ASP A 70 6.50 -8.31 -13.65
C ASP A 70 5.95 -6.94 -14.13
N ARG A 71 4.69 -6.89 -14.56
CA ARG A 71 3.95 -5.65 -14.85
C ARG A 71 3.66 -4.80 -13.62
N ALA A 72 3.82 -5.30 -12.40
CA ALA A 72 3.63 -4.52 -11.17
C ALA A 72 4.73 -3.46 -10.92
N THR A 73 5.75 -3.39 -11.77
CA THR A 73 6.87 -2.44 -11.65
C THR A 73 6.79 -1.23 -12.57
N HIS A 74 5.81 -1.19 -13.48
CA HIS A 74 5.40 0.08 -14.06
C HIS A 74 4.62 0.80 -12.97
N PHE A 75 5.27 1.73 -12.27
CA PHE A 75 4.55 2.83 -11.64
C PHE A 75 3.72 3.45 -12.75
N ASP A 76 2.44 3.09 -12.81
CA ASP A 76 1.53 3.61 -13.81
C ASP A 76 1.44 5.12 -13.55
N LEU A 77 2.32 5.90 -14.20
CA LEU A 77 2.34 7.35 -14.11
C LEU A 77 0.97 7.89 -14.46
N LEU A 78 0.31 7.24 -15.42
CA LEU A 78 -1.08 7.50 -15.78
C LEU A 78 -2.03 7.28 -14.60
N TRP A 79 -1.87 6.20 -13.81
CA TRP A 79 -2.68 6.02 -12.61
C TRP A 79 -2.37 7.07 -11.54
N ILE A 80 -1.09 7.40 -11.33
CA ILE A 80 -0.69 8.42 -10.35
C ILE A 80 -1.26 9.80 -10.71
N LEU A 81 -1.26 10.15 -12.00
CA LEU A 81 -1.65 11.47 -12.49
C LEU A 81 -3.14 11.58 -12.84
N PHE A 82 -3.80 10.50 -13.27
CA PHE A 82 -5.19 10.54 -13.75
C PHE A 82 -6.20 9.78 -12.89
N SER A 83 -5.78 8.89 -11.98
CA SER A 83 -6.71 8.22 -11.05
C SER A 83 -6.92 9.05 -9.79
N LEU A 84 -8.14 9.09 -9.26
CA LEU A 84 -8.42 9.65 -7.92
C LEU A 84 -8.47 8.58 -6.83
N ARG A 85 -8.37 7.31 -7.21
CA ARG A 85 -8.50 6.17 -6.29
C ARG A 85 -7.15 5.76 -5.72
N GLY A 86 -7.18 5.21 -4.52
CA GLY A 86 -6.01 4.69 -3.83
C GLY A 86 -5.34 5.69 -2.88
N ARG A 87 -4.18 5.28 -2.38
CA ARG A 87 -3.38 5.97 -1.37
C ARG A 87 -1.95 6.13 -1.87
N ILE A 88 -1.29 7.23 -1.47
CA ILE A 88 0.11 7.49 -1.81
C ILE A 88 0.95 7.75 -0.54
N PRO A 89 2.20 7.23 -0.51
CA PRO A 89 3.12 7.51 0.57
C PRO A 89 3.65 8.95 0.47
N ARG A 90 4.18 9.45 1.57
CA ARG A 90 4.68 10.84 1.66
C ARG A 90 5.84 11.14 0.72
N SER A 91 6.72 10.16 0.48
CA SER A 91 7.85 10.33 -0.44
C SER A 91 7.39 10.64 -1.87
N ILE A 92 6.39 9.90 -2.36
CA ILE A 92 5.80 10.12 -3.69
C ILE A 92 5.04 11.44 -3.73
N PHE A 93 4.29 11.78 -2.67
CA PHE A 93 3.61 13.06 -2.57
C PHE A 93 4.61 14.23 -2.67
N TRP A 94 5.68 14.25 -1.86
CA TRP A 94 6.68 15.32 -1.91
C TRP A 94 7.44 15.35 -3.23
N ALA A 95 7.77 14.19 -3.80
CA ALA A 95 8.36 14.12 -5.13
C ALA A 95 7.43 14.77 -6.18
N ALA A 96 6.15 14.39 -6.23
CA ALA A 96 5.19 14.96 -7.16
C ALA A 96 4.95 16.47 -6.93
N SER A 97 4.87 16.91 -5.67
CA SER A 97 4.66 18.31 -5.30
C SER A 97 5.86 19.21 -5.62
N VAL A 98 7.07 18.66 -5.78
CA VAL A 98 8.29 19.43 -6.14
C VAL A 98 8.65 19.25 -7.61
N LEU A 99 8.77 18.01 -8.10
CA LEU A 99 9.11 17.71 -9.49
C LEU A 99 7.98 18.09 -10.46
N GLY A 100 6.71 17.97 -10.06
CA GLY A 100 5.58 18.32 -10.92
C GLY A 100 5.60 19.79 -11.35
N PRO A 101 5.64 20.76 -10.41
CA PRO A 101 5.75 22.17 -10.76
C PRO A 101 7.03 22.51 -11.53
N LEU A 102 8.17 21.90 -11.16
CA LEU A 102 9.43 22.11 -11.87
C LEU A 102 9.35 21.67 -13.33
N LEU A 103 8.84 20.46 -13.57
CA LEU A 103 8.65 19.91 -14.91
C LEU A 103 7.68 20.76 -15.72
N PHE A 104 6.58 21.21 -15.11
CA PHE A 104 5.64 22.13 -15.75
C PHE A 104 6.34 23.43 -16.19
N LEU A 105 7.12 24.07 -15.31
CA LEU A 105 7.83 25.31 -15.64
C LEU A 105 8.85 25.12 -16.76
N VAL A 106 9.57 24.00 -16.77
CA VAL A 106 10.54 23.67 -17.85
C VAL A 106 9.82 23.48 -19.18
N ILE A 107 8.78 22.64 -19.23
CA ILE A 107 8.01 22.40 -20.47
C ILE A 107 7.36 23.68 -20.97
N TRP A 108 6.77 24.45 -20.06
CA TRP A 108 6.12 25.72 -20.38
C TRP A 108 7.12 26.76 -20.91
N GLY A 109 8.30 26.86 -20.29
CA GLY A 109 9.37 27.75 -20.76
C GLY A 109 9.92 27.36 -22.13
N ILE A 110 10.06 26.06 -22.41
CA ILE A 110 10.42 25.55 -23.74
C ILE A 110 9.33 25.86 -24.77
N ALA A 111 8.05 25.71 -24.41
CA ALA A 111 6.95 26.04 -25.30
C ALA A 111 6.95 27.53 -25.68
N ILE A 112 7.18 28.43 -24.72
CA ILE A 112 7.27 29.87 -24.99
C ILE A 112 8.46 30.19 -25.90
N SER A 113 9.63 29.63 -25.60
CA SER A 113 10.84 29.92 -26.38
C SER A 113 10.76 29.38 -27.82
N ALA A 114 10.10 28.25 -28.03
CA ALA A 114 9.95 27.63 -29.34
C ALA A 114 8.87 28.28 -30.22
N LEU A 115 7.76 28.72 -29.62
CA LEU A 115 6.59 29.22 -30.37
C LEU A 115 6.48 30.76 -30.40
N GLY A 116 7.25 31.49 -29.60
CA GLY A 116 7.24 32.97 -29.54
C GLY A 116 5.88 33.55 -29.14
N ASP A 117 5.65 34.85 -29.40
CA ASP A 117 4.37 35.53 -29.15
C ASP A 117 3.31 35.20 -30.22
N SER A 118 2.98 33.92 -30.35
CA SER A 118 1.90 33.45 -31.21
C SER A 118 0.63 33.16 -30.39
N SER A 119 -0.54 33.33 -31.02
CA SER A 119 -1.83 32.95 -30.41
C SER A 119 -1.90 31.46 -30.01
N ILE A 120 -1.05 30.62 -30.60
CA ILE A 120 -0.90 29.20 -30.31
C ILE A 120 -0.31 28.98 -28.91
N VAL A 121 0.61 29.84 -28.44
CA VAL A 121 1.20 29.72 -27.09
C VAL A 121 0.16 29.85 -25.99
N GLY A 122 -0.83 30.72 -26.17
CA GLY A 122 -1.93 30.85 -25.21
C GLY A 122 -2.72 29.54 -25.05
N LEU A 123 -3.04 28.87 -26.17
CA LEU A 123 -3.75 27.59 -26.16
C LEU A 123 -2.91 26.48 -25.53
N VAL A 124 -1.63 26.37 -25.92
CA VAL A 124 -0.70 25.37 -25.36
C VAL A 124 -0.53 25.57 -23.85
N SER A 125 -0.36 26.82 -23.42
CA SER A 125 -0.26 27.18 -22.00
C SER A 125 -1.48 26.75 -21.21
N LEU A 126 -2.68 26.97 -21.75
CA LEU A 126 -3.94 26.60 -21.10
C LEU A 126 -4.09 25.08 -20.95
N VAL A 127 -3.72 24.31 -21.99
CA VAL A 127 -3.74 22.84 -21.94
C VAL A 127 -2.73 22.30 -20.93
N LEU A 128 -1.49 22.82 -20.94
CA LEU A 128 -0.46 22.42 -19.98
C LEU A 128 -0.88 22.74 -18.55
N LEU A 129 -1.45 23.93 -18.32
CA LEU A 129 -1.93 24.35 -17.01
C LEU A 129 -3.03 23.42 -16.51
N PHE A 130 -3.99 23.06 -17.37
CA PHE A 130 -5.08 22.15 -17.00
C PHE A 130 -4.56 20.76 -16.65
N ALA A 131 -3.63 20.21 -17.45
CA ALA A 131 -3.00 18.93 -17.18
C ALA A 131 -2.24 18.93 -15.84
N PHE A 132 -1.53 20.02 -15.55
CA PHE A 132 -0.82 20.21 -14.28
C PHE A 132 -1.78 20.28 -13.09
N ILE A 133 -2.82 21.10 -13.17
CA ILE A 133 -3.84 21.24 -12.10
C ILE A 133 -4.52 19.89 -11.84
N TRP A 134 -4.90 19.17 -12.89
CA TRP A 134 -5.51 17.84 -12.76
C TRP A 134 -4.58 16.86 -12.04
N SER A 135 -3.31 16.83 -12.45
CA SER A 135 -2.31 15.96 -11.84
C SER A 135 -2.08 16.29 -10.37
N ALA A 136 -1.98 17.58 -10.02
CA ALA A 136 -1.84 18.05 -8.64
C ALA A 136 -3.06 17.69 -7.79
N LEU A 137 -4.27 17.85 -8.34
CA LEU A 137 -5.52 17.43 -7.71
C LEU A 137 -5.54 15.92 -7.45
N ALA A 138 -5.17 15.11 -8.43
CA ALA A 138 -5.14 13.65 -8.29
C ALA A 138 -4.20 13.19 -7.18
N VAL A 139 -2.98 13.74 -7.14
CA VAL A 139 -1.99 13.47 -6.09
C VAL A 139 -2.50 13.93 -4.71
N GLY A 140 -3.03 15.14 -4.62
CA GLY A 140 -3.58 15.69 -3.38
C GLY A 140 -4.74 14.87 -2.83
N VAL A 141 -5.68 14.45 -3.68
CA VAL A 141 -6.83 13.62 -3.29
C VAL A 141 -6.36 12.27 -2.75
N LYS A 142 -5.39 11.61 -3.38
CA LYS A 142 -4.82 10.36 -2.87
C LYS A 142 -4.11 10.55 -1.52
N ARG A 143 -3.50 11.72 -1.26
CA ARG A 143 -2.91 12.04 0.04
C ARG A 143 -3.99 12.28 1.10
N LEU A 144 -5.08 12.96 0.77
CA LEU A 144 -6.24 13.11 1.67
C LEU A 144 -6.87 11.75 2.00
N HIS A 145 -6.97 10.85 1.02
CA HIS A 145 -7.43 9.49 1.24
C HIS A 145 -6.50 8.70 2.19
N ASP A 146 -5.19 8.94 2.15
CA ASP A 146 -4.25 8.34 3.09
C ASP A 146 -4.48 8.82 4.54
N LEU A 147 -4.95 10.05 4.71
CA LEU A 147 -5.37 10.64 5.99
C LEU A 147 -6.79 10.21 6.41
N GLY A 148 -7.50 9.43 5.59
CA GLY A 148 -8.89 9.05 5.83
C GLY A 148 -9.90 10.17 5.59
N MET A 149 -9.48 11.30 5.00
CA MET A 149 -10.32 12.46 4.71
C MET A 149 -10.95 12.35 3.32
N SER A 150 -12.01 13.13 3.06
CA SER A 150 -12.61 13.24 1.73
C SER A 150 -11.74 14.09 0.80
N GLY A 151 -11.74 13.78 -0.51
CA GLY A 151 -11.03 14.58 -1.52
C GLY A 151 -11.56 16.02 -1.66
N TRP A 152 -12.76 16.31 -1.16
CA TRP A 152 -13.39 17.62 -1.16
C TRP A 152 -12.56 18.72 -0.48
N TRP A 153 -11.71 18.37 0.49
CA TRP A 153 -10.82 19.32 1.13
C TRP A 153 -9.81 19.95 0.17
N MET A 154 -9.58 19.35 -1.00
CA MET A 154 -8.70 19.92 -2.02
C MET A 154 -9.25 21.21 -2.64
N ILE A 155 -10.54 21.52 -2.47
CA ILE A 155 -11.12 22.81 -2.89
C ILE A 155 -10.36 23.99 -2.27
N LEU A 156 -9.91 23.87 -1.02
CA LEU A 156 -9.12 24.90 -0.34
C LEU A 156 -7.74 25.12 -0.99
N GLY A 157 -7.22 24.12 -1.69
CA GLY A 157 -5.99 24.22 -2.47
C GLY A 157 -6.14 25.16 -3.68
N PHE A 158 -7.34 25.26 -4.28
CA PHE A 158 -7.57 26.12 -5.45
C PHE A 158 -7.48 27.61 -5.15
N LEU A 159 -7.36 28.02 -3.87
CA LEU A 159 -7.06 29.41 -3.54
C LEU A 159 -5.63 29.75 -4.00
N PRO A 160 -5.46 30.65 -4.98
CA PRO A 160 -4.17 30.91 -5.59
C PRO A 160 -3.15 31.42 -4.57
N GLY A 161 -1.92 30.93 -4.67
CA GLY A 161 -0.82 31.26 -3.76
C GLY A 161 -0.92 30.54 -2.42
N ILE A 162 -1.81 31.02 -1.54
CA ILE A 162 -1.86 30.58 -0.13
C ILE A 162 -2.45 29.17 0.02
N GLY A 163 -3.52 28.87 -0.73
CA GLY A 163 -4.23 27.59 -0.61
C GLY A 163 -3.36 26.39 -0.96
N GLN A 164 -2.61 26.49 -2.07
CA GLN A 164 -1.74 25.41 -2.53
C GLN A 164 -0.60 25.11 -1.56
N VAL A 165 0.06 26.16 -1.05
CA VAL A 165 1.15 26.00 -0.08
C VAL A 165 0.59 25.42 1.21
N PHE A 166 -0.47 26.03 1.77
CA PHE A 166 -1.09 25.56 3.00
C PHE A 166 -1.52 24.10 2.90
N MET A 167 -2.24 23.72 1.83
CA MET A 167 -2.67 22.34 1.67
C MET A 167 -1.51 21.37 1.50
N SER A 168 -0.50 21.74 0.71
CA SER A 168 0.67 20.88 0.49
C SER A 168 1.41 20.57 1.80
N PHE A 169 1.61 21.57 2.65
CA PHE A 169 2.22 21.39 3.96
C PHE A 169 1.31 20.64 4.93
N TYR A 170 0.02 20.98 4.98
CA TYR A 170 -0.96 20.33 5.85
C TYR A 170 -1.03 18.81 5.58
N VAL A 171 -1.25 18.42 4.32
CA VAL A 171 -1.35 17.00 3.95
C VAL A 171 0.01 16.30 3.87
N GLY A 172 1.09 17.03 3.58
CA GLY A 172 2.44 16.50 3.43
C GLY A 172 3.14 16.16 4.75
N LEU A 173 2.87 16.91 5.81
CA LEU A 173 3.49 16.70 7.12
C LEU A 173 2.73 15.67 7.97
N GLN A 174 1.41 15.58 7.82
CA GLN A 174 0.58 14.69 8.62
C GLN A 174 0.91 13.22 8.39
N LYS A 175 0.77 12.42 9.46
CA LYS A 175 0.95 10.97 9.37
C LYS A 175 -0.28 10.31 8.75
N GLY A 176 -0.03 9.41 7.81
CA GLY A 176 -1.05 8.56 7.22
C GLY A 176 -1.70 7.62 8.22
N THR A 177 -2.91 7.17 7.89
CA THR A 177 -3.61 6.12 8.65
C THR A 177 -2.82 4.80 8.61
N ARG A 178 -2.58 4.18 9.77
CA ARG A 178 -1.90 2.88 9.85
C ARG A 178 -2.87 1.76 9.45
N GLY A 179 -2.41 0.83 8.61
CA GLY A 179 -3.23 -0.30 8.18
C GLY A 179 -4.27 0.07 7.11
N PRO A 180 -5.18 -0.85 6.77
CA PRO A 180 -6.18 -0.63 5.73
C PRO A 180 -7.20 0.43 6.15
N ASN A 181 -7.63 1.26 5.18
CA ASN A 181 -8.71 2.23 5.35
C ASN A 181 -9.75 2.08 4.23
N ARG A 182 -10.83 2.88 4.25
CA ARG A 182 -11.91 2.84 3.24
C ARG A 182 -11.47 3.09 1.78
N PHE A 183 -10.27 3.62 1.58
CA PHE A 183 -9.68 3.93 0.28
C PHE A 183 -8.63 2.91 -0.16
N GLY A 184 -8.35 1.89 0.66
CA GLY A 184 -7.47 0.78 0.33
C GLY A 184 -6.44 0.43 1.41
N ILE A 185 -5.60 -0.53 1.06
CA ILE A 185 -4.48 -1.02 1.88
C ILE A 185 -3.41 0.07 2.02
N ASP A 186 -2.67 0.04 3.13
CA ASP A 186 -1.56 0.97 3.36
C ASP A 186 -0.51 0.87 2.23
N PRO A 187 -0.18 1.98 1.55
CA PRO A 187 0.81 1.95 0.47
C PRO A 187 2.18 1.47 0.96
N LEU A 188 2.52 1.65 2.24
CA LEU A 188 3.78 1.19 2.80
C LEU A 188 3.83 -0.33 3.01
N THR A 189 2.69 -1.01 3.20
CA THR A 189 2.69 -2.47 3.36
C THR A 189 2.95 -3.18 2.03
N LEU A 190 2.53 -2.60 0.90
CA LEU A 190 2.89 -3.12 -0.43
C LEU A 190 4.40 -2.99 -0.72
N PHE A 191 5.04 -1.91 -0.27
CA PHE A 191 6.51 -1.77 -0.38
C PHE A 191 7.28 -2.77 0.49
N ASP A 192 6.70 -3.21 1.62
CA ASP A 192 7.32 -4.19 2.52
C ASP A 192 7.30 -5.61 1.93
N LEU A 193 6.20 -5.98 1.25
CA LEU A 193 6.05 -7.27 0.55
C LEU A 193 7.04 -7.45 -0.63
N ASN A 194 7.61 -6.35 -1.13
CA ASN A 194 8.65 -6.35 -2.17
C ASN A 194 10.08 -6.36 -1.59
N GLY A 195 10.24 -6.69 -0.30
CA GLY A 195 11.49 -7.23 0.24
C GLY A 195 12.29 -6.32 1.17
N ARG A 196 11.68 -5.73 2.21
CA ARG A 196 12.45 -5.25 3.38
C ARG A 196 11.56 -5.03 4.62
N THR A 197 11.51 -6.05 5.47
CA THR A 197 10.91 -5.99 6.82
C THR A 197 11.45 -4.79 7.59
N ARG A 198 10.59 -3.82 7.92
CA ARG A 198 10.85 -3.00 9.10
C ARG A 198 10.07 -3.59 10.26
N ALA A 199 10.81 -4.18 11.19
CA ALA A 199 10.32 -4.34 12.55
C ALA A 199 9.82 -2.97 13.03
N CYS A 200 8.53 -2.88 13.35
CA CYS A 200 7.94 -1.72 13.98
C CYS A 200 8.68 -1.43 15.30
N THR A 201 9.20 -0.22 15.43
CA THR A 201 9.47 0.43 16.72
C THR A 201 8.43 1.51 16.99
#